data_AF-A0A3B0XJQ0-F1
#
_entry.id   AF-A0A3B0XJQ0-F1
#
_cell.length_a   1.000
_cell.length_b   1.000
_cell.length_c   1.000
_cell.angle_alpha   90.00
_cell.angle_beta   90.00
_cell.angle_gamma   90.00
#
_symmetry.space_group_name_H-M   'P 1'
#
loop_
_entity.id
_entity.type
_entity.pdbx_description
1 polymer ?
#
loop_
_entity_poly.entity_id
_entity_poly.type
_entity_poly.pdbx_seq_one_letter_code
_entity_poly.pdbx_strand_id
1 'polypeptide(L)' 'MDFIVGFEIEVDRMEAKFKLSQNRPETDRKNTVVNLKNAADDKAQGMANLIDANEPMI' A
#
# COMPACT_ATOMS: atom_id res chain seq x y z
N MET A 1 16.27 -0.86 38.27
CA MET A 1 16.20 0.40 37.49
C MET A 1 15.33 0.09 36.30
N ASP A 2 14.13 0.65 36.27
CA ASP A 2 13.18 0.45 35.17
C ASP A 2 13.40 1.59 34.16
N PHE A 3 14.02 1.27 33.03
CA PHE A 3 14.43 2.24 32.00
C PHE A 3 13.41 2.38 30.86
N ILE A 4 12.12 2.16 31.13
CA ILE A 4 11.06 2.29 30.12
C ILE A 4 10.10 3.39 30.57
N VAL A 5 9.89 4.37 29.70
CA VAL A 5 8.92 5.45 29.89
C VAL A 5 7.78 5.24 28.90
N GLY A 6 6.58 5.00 29.42
CA GLY A 6 5.35 4.98 28.64
C GLY A 6 4.81 6.40 28.44
N PHE A 7 4.25 6.67 27.27
CA PHE A 7 3.52 7.90 26.97
C PHE A 7 2.37 7.60 26.01
N GLU A 8 1.41 8.51 25.94
CA GLU A 8 0.23 8.40 25.09
C GLU A 8 0.24 9.52 24.03
N ILE A 9 -0.32 9.22 22.87
CA ILE A 9 -0.55 10.19 21.80
C ILE A 9 -2.06 10.26 21.58
N GLU A 10 -2.64 11.41 21.90
CA GLU A 10 -4.03 11.70 21.53
C GLU A 10 -4.13 11.91 20.02
N VAL A 11 -5.08 11.22 19.37
CA VAL A 11 -5.24 11.28 17.91
C VAL A 11 -6.20 12.41 17.56
N ASP A 12 -5.66 13.58 17.23
CA ASP A 12 -6.47 14.71 16.78
C ASP A 12 -6.99 14.55 15.34
N ARG A 13 -6.14 14.02 14.45
CA ARG A 13 -6.46 13.79 13.04
C ARG A 13 -5.58 12.71 12.46
N MET A 14 -6.15 11.89 11.59
CA MET A 14 -5.41 10.92 10.78
C MET A 14 -5.57 11.24 9.30
N GLU A 15 -4.45 11.26 8.57
CA GLU A 15 -4.42 11.39 7.12
C GLU A 15 -3.65 10.22 6.52
N ALA A 16 -4.14 9.69 5.40
CA ALA A 16 -3.51 8.60 4.69
C ALA A 16 -3.19 8.99 3.24
N LYS A 17 -2.18 8.35 2.65
CA LYS A 17 -1.76 8.57 1.26
C LYS A 17 -1.65 7.23 0.54
N PHE A 18 -2.28 7.14 -0.62
CA PHE A 18 -2.28 5.92 -1.43
C PHE A 18 -1.82 6.21 -2.86
N LYS A 19 -0.71 5.60 -3.26
CA LYS A 19 -0.17 5.66 -4.63
C LYS A 19 -0.17 4.25 -5.20
N LEU A 20 -1.23 3.92 -5.93
CA LEU A 20 -1.55 2.57 -6.41
C LEU A 20 -1.61 2.52 -7.94
N SER A 21 -0.78 3.32 -8.62
CA SER A 21 -0.75 3.42 -10.09
C SER A 21 -2.07 3.86 -10.72
N GLN A 22 -2.88 4.65 -10.01
CA GLN A 22 -4.21 5.07 -10.47
C GLN A 22 -4.19 5.92 -11.75
N ASN A 23 -3.09 6.61 -12.02
CA ASN A 23 -2.92 7.51 -13.16
C ASN A 23 -2.20 6.87 -14.35
N ARG A 24 -2.05 5.54 -14.39
CA ARG A 24 -1.38 4.83 -15.48
C ARG A 24 -2.40 4.19 -16.44
N PRO A 25 -2.04 3.98 -17.72
CA PRO A 25 -2.81 3.14 -18.62
C PRO A 25 -3.07 1.75 -18.03
N GLU A 26 -4.21 1.17 -18.37
CA GLU A 26 -4.65 -0.14 -17.84
C GLU A 26 -3.62 -1.24 -18.10
N THR A 27 -3.03 -1.28 -19.28
CA THR A 27 -1.99 -2.26 -19.65
C THR A 27 -0.76 -2.16 -18.74
N ASP A 28 -0.32 -0.95 -18.44
CA ASP A 28 0.84 -0.70 -17.58
C ASP A 28 0.53 -1.08 -16.13
N ARG A 29 -0.69 -0.78 -15.67
CA ARG A 29 -1.16 -1.20 -14.35
C ARG A 29 -1.18 -2.72 -14.23
N LYS A 30 -1.76 -3.43 -15.19
CA LYS A 30 -1.81 -4.90 -15.23
C LYS A 30 -0.41 -5.52 -15.24
N ASN A 31 0.50 -5.00 -16.05
CA ASN A 31 1.88 -5.46 -16.08
C ASN A 31 2.59 -5.23 -14.75
N THR A 32 2.32 -4.09 -14.10
CA THR A 32 2.87 -3.78 -12.77
C THR A 32 2.39 -4.80 -11.73
N VAL A 33 1.09 -5.14 -11.71
CA VAL A 33 0.53 -6.15 -10.81
C VAL A 33 1.18 -7.52 -11.02
N VAL A 34 1.31 -7.97 -12.26
CA VAL A 34 1.93 -9.27 -12.58
C VAL A 34 3.36 -9.35 -12.05
N ASN A 35 4.16 -8.31 -12.30
CA ASN A 35 5.54 -8.27 -11.84
C ASN A 35 5.64 -8.26 -10.30
N LEU A 36 4.76 -7.50 -9.64
CA LEU A 36 4.73 -7.41 -8.18
C LEU A 36 4.28 -8.72 -7.51
N LYS A 37 3.32 -9.45 -8.09
CA LYS A 37 2.89 -10.77 -7.58
C LYS A 37 3.99 -11.83 -7.68
N ASN A 38 4.82 -11.75 -8.71
CA ASN A 38 5.92 -12.70 -8.94
C ASN A 38 7.19 -12.37 -8.14
N ALA A 39 7.23 -11.26 -7.41
CA ALA A 39 8.36 -10.92 -6.56
C ALA A 39 8.36 -11.79 -5.29
N ALA A 40 9.55 -12.22 -4.87
CA ALA A 40 9.79 -12.88 -3.58
C ALA A 40 9.88 -11.87 -2.43
N ASP A 41 8.94 -10.93 -2.38
CA ASP A 41 8.84 -9.88 -1.36
C ASP A 41 7.35 -9.68 -0.97
N ASP A 42 7.04 -9.93 0.29
CA ASP A 42 5.68 -9.83 0.84
C ASP A 42 5.08 -8.43 0.66
N LYS A 43 5.92 -7.37 0.71
CA LYS A 43 5.45 -5.99 0.51
C LYS A 43 5.07 -5.75 -0.95
N ALA A 44 5.82 -6.32 -1.89
CA ALA A 44 5.50 -6.22 -3.31
C ALA A 44 4.18 -6.94 -3.62
N GLN A 45 3.99 -8.13 -3.08
CA GLN A 45 2.73 -8.88 -3.22
C GLN A 45 1.55 -8.14 -2.57
N GLY A 46 1.75 -7.57 -1.38
CA GLY A 46 0.76 -6.73 -0.71
C GLY A 46 0.39 -5.48 -1.53
N MET A 47 1.36 -4.84 -2.18
CA MET A 47 1.10 -3.73 -3.10
C MET A 47 0.28 -4.17 -4.31
N ALA A 48 0.58 -5.32 -4.91
CA ALA A 48 -0.21 -5.84 -6.03
C ALA A 48 -1.68 -6.04 -5.64
N ASN A 49 -1.93 -6.60 -4.45
CA ASN A 49 -3.28 -6.79 -3.93
C ASN A 49 -4.01 -5.47 -3.70
N LEU A 50 -3.32 -4.44 -3.21
CA LEU A 50 -3.89 -3.10 -3.04
C LEU A 50 -4.21 -2.44 -4.39
N ILE A 51 -3.37 -2.62 -5.40
CA ILE A 51 -3.64 -2.11 -6.75
C ILE A 51 -4.88 -2.77 -7.33
N ASP A 52 -5.00 -4.10 -7.25
CA ASP A 52 -6.17 -4.85 -7.75
C ASP A 52 -7.45 -4.48 -7.02
N ALA A 53 -7.42 -4.39 -5.68
CA ALA A 53 -8.58 -4.08 -4.87
C ALA A 53 -9.11 -2.65 -5.06
N ASN A 54 -8.30 -1.75 -5.64
CA ASN A 54 -8.64 -0.35 -5.88
C ASN A 54 -8.65 -0.03 -7.37
N GLU A 55 -8.87 -1.04 -8.23
CA GLU A 55 -9.03 -0.82 -9.65
C GLU A 55 -10.27 0.08 -9.89
N PRO A 56 -10.13 1.17 -10.66
CA PRO A 56 -11.27 2.05 -10.93
C PRO A 56 -12.36 1.28 -11.68
N MET A 57 -13.56 1.21 -11.11
CA MET A 57 -14.76 0.74 -11.81
C MET A 57 -15.02 1.69 -12.99
N ILE A 58 -14.79 1.20 -14.20
CA ILE A 58 -15.22 1.83 -15.46
C ILE A 58 -16.60 1.27 -15.80
#